data_AF-A0A380TKH2-F1
#
_entry.id   AF-A0A380TKH2-F1
#
_cell.length_a   1.000
_cell.length_b   1.000
_cell.length_c   1.000
_cell.angle_alpha   90.00
_cell.angle_beta   90.00
_cell.angle_gamma   90.00
#
_symmetry.space_group_name_H-M   'P 1'
#
loop_
_entity.id
_entity.type
_entity.pdbx_description
1 polymer ?
#
loop_
_entity_poly.entity_id
_entity_poly.type
_entity_poly.pdbx_seq_one_letter_code
_entity_poly.pdbx_strand_id
1 'polypeptide(L)'
;MISAAQLKAARALLGIDQRQLAEASGLSLPTIQRMEASDGTIRGNVDSLVKLTEALSTLGVELIAAGAASPSGGRGVRLKT
;
A
#
# COMPACT_ATOMS: atom_id res chain seq x y z
N MET A 1 6.66 -1.03 -7.96
CA MET A 1 7.18 -0.18 -6.85
C MET A 1 6.02 0.62 -6.29
N ILE A 2 5.92 0.73 -4.95
CA ILE A 2 4.80 1.40 -4.26
C ILE A 2 5.30 2.71 -3.66
N SER A 3 4.53 3.78 -3.79
CA SER A 3 4.81 5.04 -3.11
C SER A 3 4.18 5.14 -1.73
N ALA A 4 4.76 5.96 -0.85
CA ALA A 4 4.19 6.25 0.46
C ALA A 4 2.78 6.87 0.35
N ALA A 5 2.51 7.65 -0.70
CA ALA A 5 1.19 8.19 -0.99
C ALA A 5 0.18 7.09 -1.35
N GLN A 6 0.58 6.11 -2.18
CA GLN A 6 -0.28 4.97 -2.50
C GLN A 6 -0.59 4.13 -1.25
N LEU A 7 0.39 3.92 -0.38
CA LEU A 7 0.20 3.20 0.88
C LEU A 7 -0.81 3.90 1.79
N LYS A 8 -0.64 5.21 2.01
CA LYS A 8 -1.56 6.02 2.83
C LYS A 8 -2.97 6.04 2.24
N ALA A 9 -3.09 6.14 0.91
CA ALA A 9 -4.37 6.11 0.22
C ALA A 9 -5.07 4.75 0.35
N ALA A 10 -4.34 3.65 0.16
CA ALA A 10 -4.86 2.29 0.36
C ALA A 10 -5.38 2.11 1.79
N ARG A 11 -4.61 2.56 2.78
CA ARG A 11 -5.02 2.50 4.18
C ARG A 11 -6.28 3.33 4.47
N ALA A 12 -6.36 4.54 3.90
CA ALA A 12 -7.54 5.39 4.04
C ALA A 12 -8.79 4.75 3.39
N LEU A 13 -8.64 4.09 2.23
CA LEU A 13 -9.73 3.35 1.57
C LEU A 13 -10.23 2.17 2.41
N LEU A 14 -9.33 1.50 3.12
CA LEU A 14 -9.65 0.40 4.03
C LEU A 14 -10.22 0.87 5.37
N GLY A 15 -10.11 2.15 5.72
CA GLY A 15 -10.55 2.69 7.01
C GLY A 15 -9.74 2.16 8.20
N ILE A 16 -8.50 1.74 7.99
CA ILE A 16 -7.64 1.16 9.04
C ILE A 16 -6.51 2.11 9.48
N ASP A 17 -5.98 1.90 10.68
CA ASP A 17 -4.80 2.60 11.18
C ASP A 17 -3.48 1.86 10.85
N GLN A 18 -2.35 2.46 11.21
CA GLN A 18 -1.03 1.88 10.96
C GLN A 18 -0.78 0.58 11.73
N ARG A 19 -1.41 0.40 12.90
CA ARG A 19 -1.26 -0.79 13.75
C ARG A 19 -1.99 -1.97 13.14
N GLN A 20 -3.22 -1.75 12.67
CA GLN A 20 -3.99 -2.76 11.97
C GLN A 20 -3.29 -3.21 10.68
N LEU A 21 -2.68 -2.28 9.93
CA LEU A 21 -1.89 -2.62 8.75
C LEU A 21 -0.61 -3.40 9.12
N ALA A 22 0.07 -3.03 10.20
CA ALA A 22 1.24 -3.74 10.70
C ALA A 22 0.89 -5.20 11.07
N GLU A 23 -0.23 -5.39 11.78
CA GLU A 23 -0.76 -6.72 12.13
C GLU A 23 -1.10 -7.54 10.89
N ALA A 24 -1.87 -6.97 9.94
CA ALA A 24 -2.28 -7.68 8.72
C ALA A 24 -1.10 -8.07 7.81
N SER A 25 -0.02 -7.28 7.82
CA SER A 25 1.18 -7.55 7.01
C SER A 25 2.25 -8.36 7.74
N GLY A 26 2.09 -8.64 9.03
CA GLY A 26 3.14 -9.27 9.84
C GLY A 26 4.43 -8.42 9.93
N LEU A 27 4.33 -7.11 9.68
CA LEU A 27 5.44 -6.16 9.81
C LEU A 27 5.35 -5.42 11.14
N SER A 28 6.48 -4.93 11.64
CA SER A 28 6.46 -4.10 12.86
C SER A 28 5.84 -2.72 12.59
N LEU A 29 5.14 -2.16 13.57
CA LEU A 29 4.58 -0.80 13.47
C LEU A 29 5.64 0.26 13.07
N PRO A 30 6.88 0.26 13.62
CA PRO A 30 7.92 1.18 13.17
C PRO A 30 8.29 1.01 11.69
N THR A 31 8.15 -0.20 11.14
CA THR A 31 8.39 -0.44 9.70
C THR A 31 7.32 0.21 8.85
N ILE A 32 6.04 0.04 9.19
CA ILE A 32 4.94 0.72 8.49
C ILE A 32 5.08 2.25 8.59
N GLN A 33 5.40 2.77 9.78
CA GLN A 33 5.62 4.22 9.97
C GLN A 33 6.74 4.74 9.07
N ARG A 34 7.87 4.03 8.99
CA ARG A 34 9.00 4.41 8.13
C ARG A 34 8.65 4.36 6.64
N MET A 35 7.83 3.38 6.23
CA MET A 35 7.33 3.26 4.86
C MET A 35 6.40 4.44 4.51
N GLU A 36 5.44 4.78 5.38
CA GLU A 36 4.52 5.92 5.15
C GLU A 36 5.21 7.29 5.22
N ALA A 37 6.33 7.40 5.93
CA ALA A 37 7.16 8.59 6.02
C ALA A 37 8.17 8.75 4.87
N SER A 38 8.28 7.76 3.97
CA SER A 38 9.20 7.84 2.83
C SER A 38 8.78 8.95 1.86
N ASP A 39 9.75 9.70 1.32
CA ASP A 39 9.49 10.65 0.25
C ASP A 39 9.47 9.93 -1.10
N GLY A 40 8.29 9.83 -1.70
CA GLY A 40 8.05 9.08 -2.93
C GLY A 40 7.99 7.56 -2.74
N THR A 41 8.87 6.83 -3.41
CA THR A 41 8.87 5.36 -3.44
C THR A 41 9.35 4.77 -2.10
N ILE A 42 8.61 3.80 -1.57
CA ILE A 42 8.99 3.08 -0.36
C ILE A 42 10.24 2.25 -0.63
N ARG A 43 11.28 2.44 0.18
CA ARG A 43 12.49 1.62 0.17
C ARG A 43 12.38 0.54 1.25
N GLY A 44 12.61 -0.71 0.87
CA GLY A 44 12.57 -1.85 1.77
C GLY A 44 13.12 -3.10 1.08
N ASN A 45 13.35 -4.15 1.86
CA ASN A 45 13.66 -5.46 1.27
C ASN A 45 12.42 -6.03 0.56
N VAL A 46 12.66 -6.95 -0.38
CA VAL A 46 11.60 -7.53 -1.21
C VAL A 46 10.55 -8.25 -0.35
N ASP A 47 10.99 -9.02 0.66
CA ASP A 47 10.09 -9.75 1.57
C ASP A 47 9.06 -8.83 2.25
N SER A 48 9.49 -7.68 2.77
CA SER A 48 8.58 -6.73 3.42
C SER A 48 7.61 -6.10 2.43
N LEU A 49 8.07 -5.82 1.21
CA LEU A 49 7.19 -5.26 0.17
C LEU A 49 6.15 -6.28 -0.30
N VAL A 50 6.53 -7.56 -0.41
CA VAL A 50 5.61 -8.67 -0.75
C VAL A 50 4.54 -8.81 0.33
N LYS A 51 4.93 -8.94 1.61
CA LYS A 51 4.00 -9.00 2.75
C LYS A 51 3.02 -7.84 2.78
N LEU A 52 3.51 -6.63 2.49
CA LEU A 52 2.66 -5.44 2.43
C LEU A 52 1.65 -5.51 1.28
N THR A 53 2.09 -5.89 0.07
CA THR A 53 1.20 -6.01 -1.10
C THR A 53 0.13 -7.07 -0.90
N GLU A 54 0.50 -8.21 -0.32
CA GLU A 54 -0.41 -9.32 -0.05
C GLU A 54 -1.44 -8.92 0.99
N ALA A 55 -1.02 -8.28 2.09
CA ALA A 55 -1.94 -7.79 3.12
C ALA A 55 -2.98 -6.81 2.57
N LEU A 56 -2.56 -5.85 1.73
CA LEU A 56 -3.48 -4.91 1.09
C LEU A 56 -4.47 -5.63 0.17
N SER A 57 -4.00 -6.59 -0.62
CA SER A 57 -4.84 -7.42 -1.49
C SER A 57 -5.87 -8.23 -0.69
N THR A 58 -5.44 -8.91 0.38
CA THR A 58 -6.32 -9.69 1.26
C THR A 58 -7.37 -8.81 1.96
N LEU A 59 -7.02 -7.57 2.30
CA LEU A 59 -7.96 -6.61 2.88
C LEU A 59 -8.92 -5.99 1.85
N GLY A 60 -8.74 -6.26 0.55
CA GLY A 60 -9.64 -5.83 -0.52
C GLY A 60 -9.16 -4.62 -1.32
N VAL A 61 -7.88 -4.24 -1.23
CA VAL A 61 -7.27 -3.20 -2.07
C VAL A 61 -6.33 -3.81 -3.10
N GLU A 62 -6.63 -3.55 -4.38
CA GLU A 62 -5.75 -3.86 -5.49
C GLU A 62 -4.87 -2.65 -5.84
N LEU A 63 -3.55 -2.85 -5.88
CA LEU A 63 -2.61 -1.82 -6.28
C LEU A 63 -2.38 -1.86 -7.80
N ILE A 64 -2.73 -0.77 -8.47
CA ILE A 64 -2.52 -0.64 -9.92
C ILE A 64 -1.11 -0.07 -10.18
N ALA A 65 -0.33 -0.80 -10.98
CA ALA A 65 1.00 -0.36 -11.39
C ALA A 65 0.93 0.83 -12.37
N ALA A 66 2.02 1.61 -12.46
CA ALA A 66 2.10 2.73 -13.39
C ALA A 66 1.88 2.25 -14.84
N GLY A 67 0.93 2.88 -15.54
CA GLY A 67 0.57 2.54 -16.92
C GLY A 67 -0.25 1.25 -17.09
N ALA A 68 -0.55 0.52 -16.01
CA ALA A 68 -1.37 -0.68 -16.09
C ALA A 68 -2.84 -0.34 -16.39
N ALA A 69 -3.46 -1.13 -17.26
CA ALA A 69 -4.91 -1.10 -17.45
C ALA A 69 -5.61 -1.70 -16.22
N SER A 70 -6.79 -1.18 -15.87
CA SER A 70 -7.68 -1.76 -14.86
C SER A 70 -8.95 -2.27 -15.55
N PRO A 71 -8.91 -3.49 -16.12
CA PRO A 71 -9.99 -4.00 -16.98
C PRO A 71 -11.26 -4.38 -16.20
N SER A 72 -11.11 -4.90 -14.98
CA SER A 72 -12.23 -5.15 -14.05
C SER A 72 -12.87 -3.84 -13.57
N GLY A 73 -12.07 -2.78 -13.47
CA GLY A 73 -12.51 -1.46 -13.03
C GLY A 73 -12.99 -1.41 -11.59
N GLY A 74 -13.63 -0.30 -11.23
CA GLY A 74 -14.13 -0.02 -9.88
C GLY A 74 -14.09 1.47 -9.55
N ARG A 75 -14.67 1.86 -8.41
CA ARG A 75 -14.48 3.22 -7.89
C ARG A 75 -13.06 3.32 -7.35
N GLY A 76 -12.28 4.29 -7.85
CA GLY A 76 -10.89 4.45 -7.45
C GLY A 76 -10.38 5.87 -7.68
N VAL A 77 -9.17 6.11 -7.19
CA VAL A 77 -8.46 7.38 -7.33
C VAL A 77 -7.08 7.15 -7.93
N ARG A 78 -6.66 8.00 -8.87
CA ARG A 78 -5.31 8.02 -9.43
C ARG A 78 -4.77 9.44 -9.44
N LEU A 79 -3.47 9.60 -9.17
CA LEU A 79 -2.82 10.88 -9.40
C LEU A 79 -2.82 11.21 -10.89
N LYS A 80 -2.99 12.48 -11.22
CA LYS A 80 -2.85 12.97 -12.59
C LYS A 80 -1.37 13.01 -12.95
N THR A 81 -1.03 12.45 -14.11
CA THR A 81 0.29 12.58 -14.76
C THR A 81 0.29 13.78 -15.68
#